data_AF-H0SUH8-F1
#
_entry.id   AF-H0SUH8-F1
#
_cell.length_a   1.000
_cell.length_b   1.000
_cell.length_c   1.000
_cell.angle_alpha   90.00
_cell.angle_beta   90.00
_cell.angle_gamma   90.00
#
_symmetry.space_group_name_H-M   'P 1'
#
loop_
_entity.id
_entity.type
_entity.pdbx_description
1 polymer ?
#
loop_
_entity_poly.entity_id
_entity_poly.type
_entity_poly.pdbx_seq_one_letter_code
_entity_poly.pdbx_strand_id
1 'polypeptide(L)'
;MAKWSVAMTDEGRLERTAARGLRAKALLDDELLTGAFDALEARYSAAWRQTVIDDVAGREKLFLAINIVGKVRDHLGAILANGKLAEAELKELAQTAERGRRLGVF
;
A
#
# COMPACT_ATOMS: atom_id res chain seq x y z
N MET A 1 -19.30 -28.97 6.92
CA MET A 1 -19.56 -27.56 7.29
C MET A 1 -18.30 -26.71 7.50
N ALA A 2 -17.20 -27.23 8.08
CA ALA A 2 -15.99 -26.44 8.35
C ALA A 2 -15.30 -25.84 7.10
N LYS A 3 -15.24 -26.58 5.99
CA LYS A 3 -14.57 -26.14 4.74
C LYS A 3 -15.20 -24.90 4.10
N TRP A 4 -16.52 -24.74 4.23
CA TRP A 4 -17.26 -23.60 3.67
C TRP A 4 -17.12 -22.33 4.53
N SER A 5 -17.04 -22.50 5.85
CA SER A 5 -16.81 -21.39 6.80
C SER A 5 -15.42 -20.75 6.61
N VAL A 6 -14.38 -21.57 6.41
CA VAL A 6 -13.02 -21.08 6.14
C VAL A 6 -12.95 -20.33 4.80
N ALA A 7 -13.55 -20.88 3.74
CA ALA A 7 -13.58 -20.22 2.42
C ALA A 7 -14.30 -18.86 2.46
N MET A 8 -15.46 -18.76 3.14
CA MET A 8 -16.14 -17.47 3.30
C MET A 8 -15.34 -16.46 4.15
N THR A 9 -14.55 -16.96 5.12
CA THR A 9 -13.68 -16.11 5.93
C THR A 9 -12.49 -15.58 5.14
N ASP A 10 -11.97 -16.38 4.20
CA ASP A 10 -10.89 -16.01 3.29
C ASP A 10 -11.37 -14.98 2.24
N GLU A 11 -12.54 -15.18 1.62
CA GLU A 11 -13.15 -14.22 0.68
C GLU A 11 -13.33 -12.84 1.36
N GLY A 12 -13.91 -12.80 2.56
CA GLY A 12 -14.09 -11.56 3.31
C GLY A 12 -12.76 -10.88 3.69
N ARG A 13 -11.66 -11.64 3.86
CA ARG A 13 -10.32 -11.07 4.08
C ARG A 13 -9.78 -10.45 2.80
N LEU A 14 -9.98 -11.09 1.65
CA LEU A 14 -9.60 -10.57 0.34
C LEU A 14 -10.36 -9.27 0.03
N GLU A 15 -11.67 -9.23 0.26
CA GLU A 15 -12.49 -8.02 0.08
C GLU A 15 -11.98 -6.84 0.90
N ARG A 16 -11.67 -7.06 2.19
CA ARG A 16 -11.08 -6.01 3.05
C ARG A 16 -9.72 -5.55 2.55
N THR A 17 -8.91 -6.46 2.02
CA THR A 17 -7.57 -6.16 1.49
C THR A 17 -7.65 -5.34 0.20
N ALA A 18 -8.54 -5.75 -0.72
CA ALA A 18 -8.87 -5.01 -1.93
C ALA A 18 -9.36 -3.59 -1.61
N ALA A 19 -10.33 -3.46 -0.69
CA ALA A 19 -10.86 -2.17 -0.27
C ALA A 19 -9.78 -1.25 0.35
N ARG A 20 -8.84 -1.81 1.13
CA ARG A 20 -7.68 -1.06 1.64
C ARG A 20 -6.74 -0.62 0.52
N GLY A 21 -6.50 -1.47 -0.47
CA GLY A 21 -5.71 -1.12 -1.65
C GLY A 21 -6.30 0.04 -2.44
N LEU A 22 -7.62 0.04 -2.65
CA LEU A 22 -8.31 1.14 -3.32
C LEU A 22 -8.16 2.47 -2.56
N ARG A 23 -8.26 2.43 -1.22
CA ARG A 23 -8.01 3.62 -0.39
C ARG A 23 -6.55 4.09 -0.47
N ALA A 24 -5.60 3.16 -0.46
CA ALA A 24 -4.18 3.49 -0.63
C ALA A 24 -3.90 4.10 -2.00
N LYS A 25 -4.57 3.61 -3.07
CA LYS A 25 -4.54 4.23 -4.39
C LYS A 25 -5.03 5.67 -4.33
N ALA A 26 -6.19 5.91 -3.75
CA ALA A 26 -6.77 7.25 -3.64
C ALA A 26 -5.82 8.22 -2.91
N LEU A 27 -5.12 7.77 -1.86
CA LEU A 27 -4.11 8.57 -1.18
C LEU A 27 -2.87 8.83 -2.04
N LEU A 28 -2.40 7.84 -2.79
CA LEU A 28 -1.23 7.98 -3.67
C LEU A 28 -1.50 8.80 -4.93
N ASP A 29 -2.77 8.91 -5.34
CA ASP A 29 -3.22 9.75 -6.46
C ASP A 29 -3.63 11.17 -5.97
N ASP A 30 -3.69 11.41 -4.65
CA ASP A 30 -4.06 12.71 -4.08
C ASP A 30 -2.91 13.72 -4.20
N GLU A 31 -3.18 14.84 -4.87
CA GLU A 31 -2.18 15.88 -5.15
C GLU A 31 -1.64 16.56 -3.88
N LEU A 32 -2.44 16.69 -2.83
CA LEU A 32 -2.00 17.32 -1.58
C LEU A 32 -1.06 16.39 -0.81
N LEU A 33 -1.38 15.10 -0.73
CA LEU A 33 -0.54 14.14 -0.03
C LEU A 33 0.77 13.89 -0.78
N THR A 34 0.70 13.73 -2.11
CA THR A 34 1.90 13.57 -2.95
C THR A 34 2.78 14.81 -2.89
N GLY A 35 2.19 16.00 -3.01
CA GLY A 35 2.89 17.27 -2.84
C GLY A 35 3.53 17.42 -1.46
N ALA A 36 2.89 16.91 -0.39
CA ALA A 36 3.47 16.93 0.95
C ALA A 36 4.70 16.03 1.07
N PHE A 37 4.69 14.82 0.49
CA PHE A 37 5.88 13.96 0.46
C PHE A 37 7.03 14.64 -0.26
N ASP A 38 6.78 15.15 -1.47
CA ASP A 38 7.80 15.78 -2.31
C ASP A 38 8.38 17.05 -1.64
N ALA A 39 7.51 17.88 -1.05
CA ALA A 39 7.93 19.10 -0.36
C ALA A 39 8.78 18.80 0.90
N LEU A 40 8.40 17.80 1.70
CA LEU A 40 9.15 17.43 2.90
C LEU A 40 10.50 16.81 2.55
N GLU A 41 10.55 15.92 1.56
CA GLU A 41 11.79 15.32 1.08
C GLU A 41 12.76 16.39 0.55
N ALA A 42 12.27 17.32 -0.28
CA ALA A 42 13.07 18.43 -0.80
C ALA A 42 13.60 19.33 0.32
N ARG A 43 12.75 19.70 1.30
CA ARG A 43 13.13 20.56 2.42
C ARG A 43 14.20 19.91 3.30
N TYR A 44 14.03 18.64 3.66
CA TYR A 44 15.01 17.94 4.50
C TYR A 44 16.32 17.69 3.74
N SER A 45 16.25 17.37 2.45
CA SER A 45 17.44 17.21 1.61
C SER A 45 18.22 18.52 1.46
N ALA A 46 17.54 19.65 1.32
CA ALA A 46 18.17 20.96 1.28
C ALA A 46 18.85 21.30 2.61
N ALA A 47 18.18 21.06 3.75
CA ALA A 47 18.75 21.28 5.07
C ALA A 47 19.97 20.35 5.33
N TRP A 48 19.89 19.09 4.90
CA TRP A 48 20.98 18.12 5.06
C TRP A 48 22.25 18.57 4.34
N ARG A 49 22.11 19.11 3.11
CA ARG A 49 23.21 19.67 2.32
C ARG A 49 23.82 20.95 2.91
N GLN A 50 23.12 21.63 3.82
CA GLN A 50 23.59 22.85 4.49
C GLN A 50 24.24 22.56 5.85
N THR A 51 24.29 21.30 6.28
CA THR A 51 24.96 20.93 7.55
C THR A 51 26.46 21.22 7.49
N VAL A 52 27.02 21.68 8.60
CA VAL A 52 28.47 21.90 8.74
C VAL A 52 29.18 20.60 9.15
N ILE A 53 30.51 20.56 8.99
CA ILE A 53 31.31 19.37 9.27
C ILE A 53 31.12 18.83 10.69
N ASP A 54 31.06 19.74 11.67
CA ASP A 54 30.93 19.43 13.10
C ASP A 54 29.49 19.06 13.52
N ASP A 55 28.48 19.32 12.69
CA ASP A 55 27.08 18.96 12.98
C ASP A 55 26.74 17.55 12.51
N VAL A 56 27.42 16.56 13.08
CA VAL A 56 27.21 15.13 12.77
C VAL A 56 25.79 14.71 13.16
N ALA A 57 25.36 15.06 14.39
CA ALA A 57 24.07 14.64 14.93
C ALA A 57 22.88 15.26 14.16
N GLY A 58 22.97 16.52 13.74
CA GLY A 58 21.94 17.15 12.90
C GLY A 58 21.85 16.49 11.53
N ARG A 59 23.01 16.20 10.90
CA ARG A 59 23.08 15.51 9.61
C ARG A 59 22.46 14.11 9.66
N GLU A 60 22.72 13.33 10.71
CA GLU A 60 22.12 12.00 10.89
C GLU A 60 20.60 12.06 11.07
N LYS A 61 20.11 13.00 11.88
CA LYS A 61 18.66 13.20 12.08
C LYS A 61 17.94 13.57 10.78
N LEU A 62 18.54 14.45 9.98
CA LEU A 62 17.98 14.86 8.68
C LEU A 62 18.00 13.69 7.68
N PHE A 63 19.07 12.89 7.65
CA PHE A 63 19.12 11.68 6.83
C PHE A 63 18.00 10.71 7.23
N LEU A 64 17.79 10.49 8.53
CA LEU A 64 16.70 9.65 9.01
C LEU A 64 15.33 10.20 8.59
N ALA A 65 15.12 11.52 8.71
CA ALA A 65 13.86 12.16 8.34
C ALA A 65 13.54 11.98 6.85
N ILE A 66 14.52 12.17 5.95
CA ILE A 66 14.37 11.93 4.50
C ILE A 66 13.90 10.49 4.24
N ASN A 67 14.58 9.52 4.85
CA ASN A 67 14.24 8.11 4.68
C ASN A 67 12.87 7.74 5.26
N ILE A 68 12.45 8.34 6.36
CA ILE A 68 11.13 8.09 6.95
C ILE A 68 10.01 8.56 6.02
N VAL A 69 10.17 9.73 5.39
CA VAL A 69 9.20 10.24 4.40
C VAL A 69 9.02 9.23 3.26
N GLY A 70 10.13 8.75 2.68
CA GLY A 70 10.10 7.71 1.66
C GLY A 70 9.42 6.42 2.13
N LYS A 71 9.75 5.93 3.33
CA LYS A 71 9.17 4.71 3.90
C LYS A 71 7.65 4.78 4.09
N VAL A 72 7.10 5.95 4.43
CA VAL A 72 5.64 6.13 4.54
C VAL A 72 4.99 5.99 3.16
N ARG A 73 5.56 6.62 2.13
CA ARG A 73 5.09 6.51 0.74
C ARG A 73 5.17 5.05 0.25
N ASP A 74 6.30 4.38 0.51
CA ASP A 74 6.50 2.97 0.15
C ASP A 74 5.48 2.05 0.83
N HIS A 75 5.17 2.31 2.11
CA HIS A 75 4.17 1.52 2.84
C HIS A 75 2.78 1.62 2.21
N LEU A 76 2.37 2.83 1.77
CA LEU A 76 1.13 3.01 1.01
C LEU A 76 1.19 2.25 -0.32
N GLY A 77 2.34 2.27 -1.00
CA GLY A 77 2.59 1.50 -2.22
C GLY A 77 2.43 -0.01 -2.01
N ALA A 78 2.94 -0.54 -0.89
CA ALA A 78 2.78 -1.94 -0.53
C ALA A 78 1.31 -2.30 -0.24
N ILE A 79 0.56 -1.44 0.45
CA ILE A 79 -0.88 -1.65 0.69
C ILE A 79 -1.64 -1.70 -0.64
N LEU A 80 -1.33 -0.79 -1.56
CA LEU A 80 -1.91 -0.77 -2.91
C LEU A 80 -1.60 -2.06 -3.67
N ALA A 81 -0.32 -2.48 -3.70
CA ALA A 81 0.09 -3.71 -4.39
C ALA A 81 -0.65 -4.94 -3.84
N ASN A 82 -0.74 -5.07 -2.51
CA ASN A 82 -1.46 -6.16 -1.87
C ASN A 82 -2.96 -6.15 -2.20
N GLY A 83 -3.58 -4.97 -2.28
CA GLY A 83 -4.98 -4.86 -2.68
C GLY A 83 -5.24 -5.26 -4.13
N LYS A 84 -4.33 -4.91 -5.06
CA LYS A 84 -4.42 -5.36 -6.47
C LYS A 84 -4.33 -6.88 -6.58
N LEU A 85 -3.48 -7.52 -5.79
CA LEU A 85 -3.40 -8.98 -5.72
C LEU A 85 -4.70 -9.59 -5.19
N ALA A 86 -5.27 -9.02 -4.12
CA ALA A 86 -6.55 -9.48 -3.58
C ALA A 86 -7.72 -9.32 -4.57
N GLU A 87 -7.77 -8.22 -5.33
CA GLU A 87 -8.76 -8.03 -6.40
C GLU A 87 -8.63 -9.07 -7.51
N ALA A 88 -7.40 -9.43 -7.89
CA ALA A 88 -7.16 -10.46 -8.89
C ALA A 88 -7.63 -11.84 -8.41
N GLU A 89 -7.38 -12.17 -7.14
CA GLU A 89 -7.82 -13.42 -6.53
C GLU A 89 -9.35 -13.52 -6.43
N LEU A 90 -10.03 -12.46 -5.98
CA LEU A 90 -11.50 -12.39 -5.97
C LEU A 90 -12.10 -12.59 -7.37
N LYS A 91 -11.48 -12.01 -8.40
CA LYS A 91 -11.91 -12.17 -9.79
C LYS A 91 -11.77 -13.63 -10.25
N GLU A 92 -10.69 -14.30 -9.88
CA GLU A 92 -10.47 -15.72 -10.20
C GLU A 92 -11.52 -16.62 -9.51
N LEU A 93 -11.80 -16.37 -8.23
CA LEU A 93 -12.82 -17.07 -7.45
C LEU A 93 -14.20 -16.92 -8.10
N ALA A 94 -14.59 -15.71 -8.46
CA ALA A 94 -15.85 -15.43 -9.14
C ALA A 94 -15.97 -16.15 -10.50
N GLN A 95 -14.90 -16.15 -11.30
CA GLN A 95 -14.87 -16.85 -12.59
C GLN A 95 -14.94 -18.37 -12.43
N THR A 96 -14.31 -18.93 -11.40
CA THR A 96 -14.32 -20.37 -11.13
C THR A 96 -15.71 -20.81 -10.67
N ALA A 97 -16.35 -20.04 -9.80
CA ALA A 97 -17.72 -20.29 -9.38
C ALA A 97 -18.71 -20.21 -10.57
N GLU A 98 -18.55 -19.22 -11.46
CA GLU A 98 -19.36 -19.09 -12.67
C GLU A 98 -19.16 -20.26 -13.63
N ARG A 99 -17.92 -20.72 -13.83
CA ARG A 99 -17.61 -21.92 -14.62
C ARG A 99 -18.26 -23.16 -14.02
N GLY A 100 -18.20 -23.34 -12.71
CA GLY A 100 -18.87 -24.43 -12.00
C GLY A 100 -20.38 -24.45 -12.22
N ARG A 101 -21.03 -23.28 -12.14
CA ARG A 101 -22.47 -23.13 -12.43
C ARG A 101 -22.81 -23.52 -13.88
N ARG A 102 -22.01 -23.07 -14.85
CA ARG A 102 -22.24 -23.37 -16.28
C ARG A 102 -22.05 -24.84 -16.62
N LEU A 103 -21.17 -25.53 -15.90
CA LEU A 103 -20.86 -26.95 -16.12
C LEU A 103 -21.76 -27.90 -15.29
N GLY A 104 -22.70 -27.36 -14.50
CA GLY A 104 -23.63 -28.16 -13.69
C GLY A 104 -22.96 -28.93 -12.54
N VAL A 105 -21.81 -28.46 -12.05
CA VAL A 105 -21.02 -29.13 -10.99
C VAL A 105 -21.36 -28.58 -9.58
N PHE A 106 -22.38 -27.72 -9.46
CA PHE A 106 -22.89 -27.16 -8.22
C PHE A 106 -24.41 -27.03 -8.25
#